data_AF-A0AAJ1UCT1-F1
#
_entry.id   AF-A0AAJ1UCT1-F1
#
_cell.length_a   1.000
_cell.length_b   1.000
_cell.length_c   1.000
_cell.angle_alpha   90.00
_cell.angle_beta   90.00
_cell.angle_gamma   90.00
#
_symmetry.space_group_name_H-M   'P 1'
#
loop_
_entity.id
_entity.type
_entity.pdbx_description
1 polymer ?
#
loop_
_entity_poly.entity_id
_entity_poly.type
_entity_poly.pdbx_seq_one_letter_code
_entity_poly.pdbx_strand_id
1 'polypeptide(L)'
;ISASGAALVVMPEALLGGYPKGEIFGTRLGYRLPEGRDAYARYYQNAIDVPGPETDALAALSQRTGASLVIGVIERAGSTLYCTALYFDPATGLVAKHRKL
;
A
#
# COMPACT_ATOMS: atom_id res chain seq x y z
N ILE A 1 12.58 -1.39 -15.70
CA ILE A 1 11.45 -2.15 -16.28
C ILE A 1 11.61 -2.26 -17.80
N SER A 2 11.50 -1.17 -18.57
CA SER A 2 11.58 -1.24 -20.03
C SER A 2 12.92 -1.76 -20.57
N ALA A 3 14.05 -1.30 -20.01
CA ALA A 3 15.39 -1.75 -20.45
C ALA A 3 15.64 -3.24 -20.20
N SER A 4 14.96 -3.85 -19.22
CA SER A 4 15.09 -5.28 -18.92
C SER A 4 14.10 -6.14 -19.69
N GLY A 5 13.17 -5.56 -20.45
CA GLY A 5 12.11 -6.31 -21.14
C GLY A 5 11.16 -7.07 -20.21
N ALA A 6 11.07 -6.66 -18.93
CA ALA A 6 10.27 -7.39 -17.95
C ALA A 6 8.76 -7.16 -18.20
N ALA A 7 7.99 -8.25 -18.29
CA ALA A 7 6.53 -8.21 -18.47
C ALA A 7 5.74 -8.20 -17.14
N LEU A 8 6.37 -8.57 -16.03
CA LEU A 8 5.79 -8.58 -14.69
C LEU A 8 6.77 -8.00 -13.67
N VAL A 9 6.29 -7.12 -12.80
CA VAL A 9 7.04 -6.55 -11.68
C VAL A 9 6.28 -6.80 -10.39
N VAL A 10 6.91 -7.52 -9.46
CA VAL A 10 6.36 -7.78 -8.12
C VAL A 10 7.15 -6.95 -7.11
N MET A 11 6.42 -6.18 -6.32
CA MET A 11 6.96 -5.30 -5.29
C MET A 11 6.64 -5.83 -3.88
N PRO A 12 7.46 -5.47 -2.86
CA PRO A 12 7.29 -5.98 -1.50
C PRO A 12 5.98 -5.58 -0.79
N GLU A 13 5.73 -6.24 0.34
CA GLU A 13 4.65 -5.91 1.28
C GLU A 13 4.81 -4.49 1.85
N ALA A 14 3.69 -3.77 1.99
CA ALA A 14 3.61 -2.44 2.60
C ALA A 14 4.62 -1.43 2.02
N LEU A 15 4.93 -1.53 0.72
CA LEU A 15 5.84 -0.60 0.03
C LEU A 15 5.29 0.83 0.09
N LEU A 16 3.97 1.00 -0.10
CA LEU A 16 3.27 2.25 0.18
C LEU A 16 2.60 2.18 1.55
N GLY A 17 2.71 3.26 2.32
CA GLY A 17 2.23 3.36 3.71
C GLY A 17 3.23 2.84 4.76
N GLY A 18 4.09 1.90 4.39
CA GLY A 18 5.20 1.43 5.22
C GLY A 18 4.80 0.36 6.26
N TYR A 19 5.82 -0.35 6.73
CA TYR A 19 5.71 -1.33 7.80
C TYR A 19 6.36 -0.79 9.08
N PRO A 20 5.60 -0.55 10.18
CA PRO A 20 6.08 0.13 11.37
C PRO A 20 6.93 -0.81 12.26
N LYS A 21 8.07 -1.26 11.73
CA LYS A 21 8.96 -2.19 12.42
C LYS A 21 9.56 -1.54 13.68
N GLY A 22 9.40 -2.20 14.82
CA GLY A 22 9.94 -1.73 16.11
C GLY A 22 9.04 -0.72 16.83
N GLU A 23 7.94 -0.29 16.21
CA GLU A 23 6.93 0.55 16.86
C GLU A 23 6.03 -0.29 17.76
N ILE A 24 5.71 0.23 18.96
CA ILE A 24 4.83 -0.42 19.94
C ILE A 24 3.52 0.36 20.17
N PHE A 25 3.39 1.53 19.53
CA PHE A 25 2.24 2.43 19.60
C PHE A 25 1.83 2.81 21.03
N GLY A 26 2.80 2.86 21.96
CA GLY A 26 2.52 3.13 23.37
C GLY A 26 1.52 2.16 24.01
N THR A 27 1.32 0.97 23.41
CA THR A 27 0.39 -0.04 23.89
C THR A 27 1.13 -1.09 24.70
N ARG A 28 0.72 -1.27 25.95
CA ARG A 28 1.22 -2.33 26.85
C ARG A 28 0.11 -2.65 27.83
N LEU A 29 -0.28 -3.92 27.98
CA LEU A 29 -1.20 -4.38 29.04
C LEU A 29 -2.35 -3.39 29.39
N GLY A 30 -3.18 -3.01 28.41
CA GLY A 30 -4.29 -2.06 28.60
C GLY A 30 -3.91 -0.56 28.61
N TYR A 31 -2.64 -0.21 28.83
CA TYR A 31 -2.16 1.16 28.68
C TYR A 31 -2.27 1.64 27.23
N ARG A 32 -2.61 2.92 27.10
CA ARG A 32 -2.79 3.65 25.83
C ARG A 32 -2.20 5.04 25.99
N LEU A 33 -0.88 5.15 25.81
CA LEU A 33 -0.17 6.41 25.96
C LEU A 33 -0.59 7.41 24.87
N PRO A 34 -0.69 8.73 25.18
CA PRO A 34 -1.03 9.76 24.19
C PRO A 34 -0.13 9.72 22.95
N GLU A 35 1.18 9.54 23.13
CA GLU A 35 2.18 9.51 22.05
C GLU A 35 1.93 8.35 21.09
N GLY A 36 1.38 7.25 21.59
CA GLY A 36 0.96 6.10 20.79
C GLY A 36 -0.21 6.40 19.85
N ARG A 37 -1.14 7.26 20.29
CA ARG A 37 -2.26 7.73 19.46
C ARG A 37 -1.76 8.63 18.35
N ASP A 38 -0.82 9.52 18.65
CA ASP A 38 -0.20 10.40 17.65
C ASP A 38 0.61 9.61 16.63
N ALA A 39 1.36 8.60 17.08
CA ALA A 39 2.09 7.68 16.21
C ALA A 39 1.14 6.92 15.27
N TYR A 40 0.03 6.39 15.80
CA TYR A 40 -0.98 5.72 14.99
C TYR A 40 -1.67 6.68 14.00
N ALA A 41 -2.02 7.90 14.43
CA ALA A 41 -2.64 8.90 13.58
C ALA A 41 -1.73 9.25 12.38
N ARG A 42 -0.43 9.40 12.63
CA ARG A 42 0.56 9.62 11.56
C ARG A 42 0.67 8.43 10.62
N TYR A 43 0.69 7.21 11.17
CA TYR A 43 0.72 5.99 10.36
C TYR A 43 -0.53 5.87 9.46
N TYR A 44 -1.70 6.17 10.01
CA TYR A 44 -2.96 6.19 9.30
C TYR A 44 -3.01 7.26 8.20
N GLN A 45 -2.44 8.46 8.44
CA GLN A 45 -2.35 9.52 7.45
C GLN A 45 -1.47 9.14 6.25
N ASN A 46 -0.43 8.33 6.48
CA ASN A 46 0.47 7.83 5.42
C ASN A 46 -0.12 6.70 4.56
N ALA A 47 -1.25 6.10 4.97
CA ALA A 47 -1.94 5.10 4.17
C ALA A 47 -2.67 5.73 2.99
N ILE A 48 -2.84 4.95 1.92
CA ILE A 48 -3.45 5.40 0.67
C ILE A 48 -4.92 4.99 0.61
N ASP A 49 -5.72 5.78 -0.11
CA ASP A 49 -7.07 5.40 -0.47
C ASP A 49 -7.02 4.57 -1.78
N VAL A 50 -7.89 3.56 -1.90
CA VAL A 50 -7.94 2.67 -3.07
C VAL A 50 -9.39 2.57 -3.58
N PRO A 51 -9.71 3.13 -4.77
CA PRO A 51 -8.82 3.83 -5.71
C PRO A 51 -8.44 5.26 -5.25
N GLY A 52 -7.34 5.79 -5.80
CA GLY A 52 -6.79 7.11 -5.48
C GLY A 52 -5.61 7.52 -6.39
N PRO A 53 -5.01 8.70 -6.13
CA PRO A 53 -3.94 9.25 -6.99
C PRO A 53 -2.71 8.33 -7.08
N GLU A 54 -2.38 7.59 -6.02
CA GLU A 54 -1.29 6.62 -6.05
C GLU A 54 -1.60 5.44 -6.98
N THR A 55 -2.85 4.96 -7.00
CA THR A 55 -3.25 3.90 -7.92
C THR A 55 -3.27 4.38 -9.37
N ASP A 56 -3.62 5.64 -9.62
CA ASP A 56 -3.55 6.23 -10.96
C ASP A 56 -2.12 6.33 -11.46
N ALA A 57 -1.18 6.75 -10.59
CA ALA A 57 0.23 6.80 -10.91
C ALA A 57 0.82 5.41 -11.22
N LEU A 58 0.40 4.39 -10.48
CA LEU A 58 0.79 2.99 -10.71
C LEU A 58 0.19 2.43 -12.01
N ALA A 59 -1.07 2.74 -12.31
CA ALA A 59 -1.70 2.38 -13.58
C ALA A 59 -0.94 3.02 -14.77
N ALA A 60 -0.61 4.31 -14.67
CA ALA A 60 0.18 5.01 -15.68
C ALA A 60 1.60 4.42 -15.81
N LEU A 61 2.23 3.97 -14.71
CA LEU A 61 3.51 3.27 -14.77
C LEU A 61 3.41 1.93 -15.49
N SER A 62 2.38 1.14 -15.18
CA SER A 62 2.10 -0.14 -15.84
C SER A 62 1.92 0.07 -17.35
N GLN A 63 1.07 1.03 -17.74
CA GLN A 63 0.80 1.38 -19.14
C GLN A 63 2.06 1.81 -19.89
N ARG A 64 2.84 2.76 -19.35
CA ARG A 64 4.05 3.27 -20.02
C ARG A 64 5.15 2.22 -20.17
N THR A 65 5.17 1.22 -19.29
CA THR A 65 6.20 0.17 -19.32
C THR A 65 5.75 -1.09 -20.03
N GLY A 66 4.45 -1.25 -20.29
CA GLY A 66 3.87 -2.48 -20.83
C GLY A 66 3.92 -3.67 -19.87
N ALA A 67 4.27 -3.45 -18.60
CA ALA A 67 4.44 -4.50 -17.60
C ALA A 67 3.27 -4.51 -16.62
N SER A 68 2.78 -5.70 -16.26
CA SER A 68 1.87 -5.86 -15.14
C SER A 68 2.59 -5.60 -13.81
N LEU A 69 1.90 -4.98 -12.86
CA LEU A 69 2.45 -4.66 -11.55
C LEU A 69 1.68 -5.35 -10.43
N VAL A 70 2.39 -5.88 -9.45
CA VAL A 70 1.82 -6.31 -8.16
C VAL A 70 2.53 -5.56 -7.06
N ILE A 71 1.79 -4.88 -6.18
CA ILE A 71 2.36 -4.06 -5.11
C ILE A 71 1.60 -4.23 -3.80
N GLY A 72 2.35 -4.35 -2.70
CA GLY A 72 1.80 -4.28 -1.35
C GLY A 72 1.64 -2.83 -0.89
N VAL A 73 0.44 -2.50 -0.39
CA VAL A 73 0.11 -1.18 0.14
C VAL A 73 -0.60 -1.30 1.49
N ILE A 74 -0.56 -0.22 2.27
CA ILE A 74 -1.48 -0.01 3.38
C ILE A 74 -2.66 0.80 2.86
N GLU A 75 -3.81 0.14 2.73
CA GLU A 75 -5.07 0.70 2.28
C GLU A 75 -5.86 1.25 3.49
N ARG A 76 -6.34 2.48 3.39
CA ARG A 76 -7.29 3.05 4.33
C ARG A 76 -8.72 2.91 3.80
N ALA A 77 -9.64 2.50 4.67
CA ALA A 77 -11.07 2.51 4.37
C ALA A 77 -11.87 2.81 5.64
N GLY A 78 -12.51 3.98 5.68
CA GLY A 78 -12.99 4.54 6.95
C GLY A 78 -11.86 4.63 7.96
N SER A 79 -12.12 4.41 9.24
CA SER A 79 -11.12 4.44 10.31
C SER A 79 -10.28 3.15 10.44
N THR A 80 -10.12 2.38 9.37
CA THR A 80 -9.44 1.07 9.38
C THR A 80 -8.35 1.02 8.33
N LEU A 81 -7.26 0.34 8.67
CA LEU A 81 -6.14 0.05 7.79
C LEU A 81 -6.12 -1.43 7.41
N TYR A 82 -5.85 -1.71 6.14
CA TYR A 82 -5.75 -3.05 5.60
C TYR A 82 -4.39 -3.24 4.92
N CYS A 83 -3.77 -4.38 5.15
CA CYS A 83 -2.64 -4.82 4.34
C CYS A 83 -3.19 -5.41 3.04
N THR A 84 -2.96 -4.72 1.92
CA THR A 84 -3.61 -5.02 0.64
C THR A 84 -2.56 -5.21 -0.45
N ALA A 85 -2.70 -6.27 -1.24
CA ALA A 85 -2.01 -6.43 -2.52
C ALA A 85 -2.88 -5.85 -3.65
N LEU A 86 -2.30 -5.01 -4.50
CA LEU A 86 -2.94 -4.45 -5.69
C LEU A 86 -2.35 -5.06 -6.96
N TYR A 87 -3.19 -5.25 -7.97
CA TYR A 87 -2.83 -5.87 -9.25
C TYR A 87 -3.16 -4.90 -10.39
N PHE A 88 -2.16 -4.58 -11.21
CA PHE A 88 -2.29 -3.68 -12.35
C PHE A 88 -1.95 -4.40 -13.65
N ASP A 89 -2.79 -4.16 -14.65
CA ASP A 89 -2.61 -4.58 -16.04
C ASP A 89 -2.30 -3.36 -16.91
N PRO A 90 -1.36 -3.46 -17.87
CA PRO A 90 -0.95 -2.31 -18.68
C PRO A 90 -2.04 -1.77 -19.62
N ALA A 91 -3.06 -2.56 -19.96
CA ALA A 91 -4.16 -2.13 -20.82
C ALA A 91 -5.35 -1.57 -20.05
N THR A 92 -5.62 -2.10 -18.85
CA THR A 92 -6.86 -1.84 -18.09
C THR A 92 -6.65 -1.14 -16.75
N GLY A 93 -5.40 -0.97 -16.29
CA GLY A 93 -5.09 -0.31 -15.02
C GLY A 93 -5.28 -1.23 -13.82
N LEU A 94 -5.87 -0.75 -12.73
CA LEU A 94 -6.10 -1.54 -11.51
C LEU A 94 -7.19 -2.60 -11.76
N VAL A 95 -6.82 -3.88 -11.75
CA VAL A 95 -7.74 -5.00 -12.07
C VAL A 95 -8.24 -5.76 -10.84
N ALA A 96 -7.48 -5.74 -9.75
CA ALA A 96 -7.88 -6.43 -8.53
C ALA A 96 -7.20 -5.85 -7.28
N LYS A 97 -7.79 -6.14 -6.12
CA LYS A 97 -7.17 -5.98 -4.80
C LYS A 97 -7.46 -7.20 -3.92
N HIS A 98 -6.51 -7.55 -3.06
CA HIS A 98 -6.66 -8.63 -2.09
C HIS A 98 -6.18 -8.18 -0.71
N ARG A 99 -7.09 -8.22 0.28
CA ARG A 99 -6.77 -7.94 1.68
C ARG A 99 -6.33 -9.23 2.38
N LYS A 100 -5.29 -9.14 3.19
CA LYS A 100 -4.77 -10.25 4.01
C LYS A 100 -5.86 -10.84 4.90
N LEU A 101 -5.91 -12.17 5.02
CA LEU A 101 -6.81 -12.92 5.93
C LEU A 101 -6.39 -12.78 7.39
#